data_AF-A0A831RGB5-F1
#
_entry.id   AF-A0A831RGB5-F1
#
_cell.length_a   1.000
_cell.length_b   1.000
_cell.length_c   1.000
_cell.angle_alpha   90.00
_cell.angle_beta   90.00
_cell.angle_gamma   90.00
#
_symmetry.space_group_name_H-M   'P 1'
#
loop_
_entity.id
_entity.type
_entity.pdbx_description
1 polymer ?
#
loop_
_entity_poly.entity_id
_entity_poly.type
_entity_poly.pdbx_seq_one_letter_code
_entity_poly.pdbx_strand_id
1 'polypeptide(L)' 'MSRRARWIMEQRMTDLEIRLTHQEAAIEALDRTVVRQQQVIERLRERVERLTEQVRELAPSPVAPASEETPPPHY' A
#
# COMPACT_ATOMS: atom_id res chain seq x y z
N MET A 1 -42.34 21.67 27.32
CA MET A 1 -41.85 21.50 25.93
C MET A 1 -43.00 21.05 25.02
N SER A 2 -43.17 21.67 23.84
CA SER A 2 -44.24 21.33 22.89
C SER A 2 -44.04 19.93 22.29
N ARG A 3 -45.13 19.15 22.13
CA ARG A 3 -45.13 17.83 21.47
C ARG A 3 -44.50 17.86 20.07
N ARG A 4 -44.67 18.97 19.34
CA ARG A 4 -44.09 19.18 18.02
C ARG A 4 -42.56 19.23 18.04
N ALA A 5 -41.96 19.85 19.06
CA ALA A 5 -40.50 19.95 19.17
C ALA A 5 -39.85 18.60 19.45
N ARG A 6 -40.53 17.74 20.22
CA ARG A 6 -40.07 16.39 20.54
C ARG A 6 -40.06 15.51 19.29
N TRP A 7 -41.14 15.53 18.51
CA TRP A 7 -41.24 14.79 17.25
C TRP A 7 -40.17 15.21 16.23
N ILE A 8 -39.90 16.51 16.08
CA ILE A 8 -38.84 17.00 15.18
C ILE A 8 -37.46 16.49 15.63
N MET A 9 -37.20 16.46 16.94
CA MET A 9 -35.93 15.96 17.48
C MET A 9 -35.77 14.45 17.24
N GLU A 10 -36.82 13.66 17.46
CA GLU A 10 -36.83 12.22 17.17
C GLU A 10 -36.55 11.94 15.68
N GLN A 11 -37.21 12.67 14.78
CA GLN A 11 -36.97 12.53 13.33
C GLN A 11 -35.51 12.86 12.94
N ARG A 12 -34.95 13.92 13.50
CA ARG A 12 -33.54 14.27 13.26
C ARG A 12 -32.58 13.23 13.83
N MET A 13 -32.92 12.62 14.97
CA MET A 13 -32.11 11.53 15.54
C MET A 13 -32.11 10.31 14.62
N THR A 14 -33.29 9.90 14.15
CA THR A 14 -33.42 8.77 13.22
C THR A 14 -32.66 9.01 11.91
N ASP A 15 -32.72 10.22 11.34
CA ASP A 15 -31.92 10.55 10.15
C ASP A 15 -30.41 10.42 10.40
N LEU A 16 -29.94 10.90 11.55
CA LEU A 16 -28.53 10.79 11.93
C LEU A 16 -28.11 9.34 12.15
N GLU A 17 -28.96 8.51 12.77
CA GLU A 17 -28.69 7.08 12.97
C GLU A 17 -28.58 6.34 11.63
N ILE A 18 -29.52 6.59 10.69
CA ILE A 18 -29.46 6.00 9.34
C ILE A 18 -28.16 6.40 8.63
N ARG A 19 -27.83 7.70 8.68
CA ARG A 19 -26.60 8.21 8.08
C ARG A 19 -25.35 7.65 8.74
N LEU A 20 -25.37 7.42 10.05
CA LEU A 20 -24.26 6.82 10.79
C LEU A 20 -24.04 5.37 10.34
N THR A 21 -25.09 4.55 10.30
CA THR A 21 -24.99 3.15 9.84
C THR A 21 -24.46 3.06 8.40
N HIS A 22 -24.88 3.95 7.51
CA HIS A 22 -24.33 3.99 6.15
C HIS A 22 -22.85 4.37 6.13
N GLN A 23 -22.42 5.30 6.98
CA GLN A 23 -21.02 5.69 7.09
C GLN A 23 -20.17 4.56 7.68
N GLU A 24 -20.65 3.84 8.69
CA GLU A 24 -19.98 2.67 9.26
C GLU A 24 -19.77 1.59 8.18
N ALA A 25 -20.81 1.26 7.42
CA ALA A 25 -20.70 0.31 6.31
C ALA A 25 -19.72 0.77 5.22
N ALA A 26 -19.69 2.07 4.92
CA ALA A 26 -18.74 2.64 3.95
C ALA A 26 -17.29 2.55 4.46
N ILE A 27 -17.06 2.82 5.75
CA ILE A 27 -15.75 2.71 6.38
C ILE A 27 -15.24 1.27 6.32
N GLU A 28 -16.07 0.28 6.66
CA GLU A 28 -15.69 -1.13 6.54
C GLU A 28 -15.34 -1.53 5.10
N ALA A 29 -16.12 -1.06 4.12
CA ALA A 29 -15.85 -1.35 2.72
C ALA A 29 -14.53 -0.73 2.24
N LEU A 30 -14.22 0.48 2.70
CA LEU A 30 -12.95 1.16 2.43
C LEU A 30 -11.78 0.42 3.09
N ASP A 31 -11.91 0.02 4.35
CA ASP A 31 -10.88 -0.73 5.08
C ASP A 31 -10.53 -2.04 4.36
N ARG A 32 -11.54 -2.84 3.98
CA ARG A 32 -11.33 -4.08 3.20
C ARG A 32 -10.63 -3.79 1.87
N THR A 33 -10.92 -2.65 1.25
CA THR A 33 -10.25 -2.24 0.00
C THR A 33 -8.79 -1.89 0.24
N VAL A 34 -8.48 -1.14 1.29
CA VAL A 34 -7.11 -0.78 1.68
C VAL A 34 -6.29 -2.04 1.97
N VAL A 35 -6.81 -2.98 2.76
CA VAL A 35 -6.14 -4.25 3.06
C VAL A 35 -5.81 -5.03 1.78
N ARG A 36 -6.78 -5.16 0.87
CA ARG A 36 -6.57 -5.83 -0.43
C ARG A 36 -5.52 -5.11 -1.29
N GLN A 37 -5.54 -3.78 -1.31
CA GLN A 37 -4.54 -2.98 -2.03
C GLN A 37 -3.13 -3.17 -1.43
N GLN A 38 -3.01 -3.19 -0.10
CA GLN A 38 -1.75 -3.42 0.59
C GLN A 38 -1.13 -4.77 0.21
N GLN A 39 -1.94 -5.83 0.17
CA GLN A 39 -1.49 -7.15 -0.27
C GLN A 39 -1.01 -7.16 -1.74
N VAL A 40 -1.65 -6.37 -2.62
CA VAL A 40 -1.20 -6.23 -4.01
C VAL A 40 0.15 -5.51 -4.06
N ILE A 41 0.30 -4.44 -3.30
CA ILE A 41 1.54 -3.66 -3.21
C ILE A 41 2.69 -4.53 -2.73
N GLU A 42 2.49 -5.33 -1.68
CA GLU A 42 3.52 -6.26 -1.17
C GLU A 42 3.98 -7.25 -2.24
N ARG A 43 3.05 -7.88 -2.96
CA ARG A 43 3.40 -8.78 -4.06
C ARG A 43 4.15 -8.08 -5.19
N LEU A 44 3.80 -6.83 -5.49
CA LEU A 44 4.50 -6.05 -6.51
C LEU A 44 5.91 -5.67 -6.04
N ARG A 45 6.08 -5.28 -4.77
CA ARG A 45 7.39 -4.98 -4.18
C ARG A 45 8.32 -6.18 -4.27
N GLU A 46 7.86 -7.36 -3.87
CA GLU A 46 8.67 -8.58 -3.99
C GLU A 46 9.07 -8.89 -5.44
N ARG A 47 8.17 -8.68 -6.40
CA ARG A 47 8.48 -8.90 -7.82
C ARG A 47 9.54 -7.93 -8.33
N VAL A 48 9.44 -6.66 -7.95
CA VAL A 48 10.42 -5.63 -8.32
C VAL A 48 11.78 -5.94 -7.70
N GLU A 49 11.83 -6.39 -6.44
CA GLU A 49 13.07 -6.79 -5.78
C GLU A 49 13.72 -7.99 -6.50
N ARG A 50 12.95 -9.02 -6.84
CA ARG A 50 13.46 -10.16 -7.62
C ARG A 50 13.97 -9.76 -9.00
N LEU A 51 13.25 -8.90 -9.73
CA LEU A 51 13.71 -8.38 -11.01
C LEU A 51 15.00 -7.55 -10.88
N THR A 52 15.11 -6.77 -9.81
CA THR A 52 16.31 -5.98 -9.52
C THR A 52 17.52 -6.89 -9.31
N GLU A 53 17.35 -7.99 -8.58
CA GLU A 53 18.42 -8.96 -8.35
C GLU A 53 18.82 -9.67 -9.65
N GLN A 54 17.85 -10.12 -10.46
CA GLN A 54 18.14 -10.71 -11.77
C GLN A 54 18.92 -9.77 -12.70
N VAL A 55 18.59 -8.48 -12.69
CA VAL A 55 19.34 -7.48 -13.48
C VAL A 55 20.77 -7.33 -12.97
N ARG A 56 21.00 -7.40 -11.65
CA ARG A 56 22.36 -7.36 -11.07
C ARG A 56 23.17 -8.60 -11.44
N GLU A 57 22.57 -9.77 -11.42
CA GLU A 57 23.23 -11.02 -11.83
C GLU A 57 23.66 -11.01 -13.30
N LEU A 58 22.90 -10.31 -14.16
CA LEU A 58 23.22 -10.14 -15.58
C LEU A 58 24.28 -9.05 -15.85
N ALA A 59 24.62 -8.23 -14.85
CA ALA A 59 25.67 -7.23 -15.00
C ALA A 59 27.04 -7.95 -15.09
N PRO A 60 27.86 -7.68 -16.12
CA PRO A 60 29.18 -8.28 -16.24
C PRO A 60 30.03 -7.91 -15.01
N SER A 61 30.67 -8.91 -14.41
CA SER A 61 31.62 -8.70 -13.32
C SER A 61 32.75 -7.78 -13.79
N PRO A 62 33.15 -6.76 -13.02
CA PRO A 62 34.31 -5.91 -13.34
C PRO A 62 35.65 -6.65 -13.18
N VAL A 63 35.62 -7.95 -12.89
CA VAL A 63 36.82 -8.80 -12.90
C VAL A 63 37.19 -9.07 -14.36
N ALA A 64 38.14 -8.28 -14.86
CA ALA A 64 38.88 -8.64 -16.06
C ALA A 64 39.41 -10.07 -15.90
N PRO A 65 39.42 -10.91 -16.94
CA PRO A 65 40.01 -12.24 -16.86
C PRO A 65 41.43 -12.11 -16.29
N ALA A 66 41.84 -13.02 -15.40
CA ALA A 66 43.17 -12.96 -14.74
C ALA A 66 44.35 -12.86 -15.73
N SER A 67 44.12 -13.15 -17.02
CA SER A 67 45.06 -12.91 -18.12
C SER A 67 45.34 -11.43 -18.44
N GLU A 68 44.53 -10.50 -17.94
CA GLU A 68 44.64 -9.04 -18.17
C GLU A 68 45.13 -8.26 -16.93
N GLU A 69 45.51 -8.94 -15.84
CA GLU A 69 46.17 -8.29 -14.70
C GLU A 69 47.58 -7.85 -15.11
N THR A 70 47.71 -6.58 -15.48
CA THR A 70 49.02 -5.98 -15.76
C THR A 70 49.72 -5.70 -14.42
N PRO A 71 50.97 -6.15 -14.21
CA PRO A 71 51.64 -6.03 -12.92
C PRO A 71 51.73 -4.58 -12.43
N PRO A 72 51.60 -4.33 -11.12
CA PRO A 72 51.55 -2.98 -10.57
C PRO A 72 52.89 -2.24 -10.78
N PRO A 73 52.85 -0.94 -11.10
CA PRO A 73 54.06 -0.14 -11.25
C PRO A 73 54.75 0.01 -9.89
N HIS A 74 56.02 -0.42 -9.83
CA HIS A 74 56.87 -0.20 -8.66
C HIS A 74 57.42 1.24 -8.68
N TYR A 75 57.06 2.03 -7.66
CA TYR A 75 57.64 3.33 -7.36
C TYR A 75 58.71 3.23 -6.27
#